data_AF-A0A970YPH0-F1
#
_entry.id   AF-A0A970YPH0-F1
#
_cell.length_a   1.000
_cell.length_b   1.000
_cell.length_c   1.000
_cell.angle_alpha   90.00
_cell.angle_beta   90.00
_cell.angle_gamma   90.00
#
_symmetry.space_group_name_H-M   'P 1'
#
loop_
_entity.id
_entity.type
_entity.pdbx_description
1 polymer ?
#
loop_
_entity_poly.entity_id
_entity_poly.type
_entity_poly.pdbx_seq_one_letter_code
_entity_poly.pdbx_strand_id
1 'polypeptide(L)'
;MDLALVPIVEVDMEGKRNGGSLCINGIVRDAYESGGRRFFSLLMEESQIPQYRRRVLENRCCQQLLPVHIIREKGKLRVFYDHGGFIQLKDIYKEWRRSGINLASKNITTVVSVVSAVISAENYLFSCEELSLHMDTVFIRPDTGEVRLAYIPETQDHLSVTDKIASLIKQMIQVTCDEQWTVYGEEMYDKILSCNDSISGIEKLLLEKGREICRIEWPEKSEMRCGTNNKPGDCPA
;
A
#
# COMPACT_ATOMS: atom_id res chain seq x y z
N MET A 1 -48.53 -24.69 -13.19
CA MET A 1 -48.34 -23.49 -14.03
C MET A 1 -46.96 -22.97 -13.69
N ASP A 2 -46.01 -23.36 -14.54
CA ASP A 2 -44.59 -23.11 -14.40
C ASP A 2 -44.30 -21.61 -14.52
N LEU A 3 -43.70 -21.06 -13.48
CA LEU A 3 -43.03 -19.76 -13.54
C LEU A 3 -41.75 -19.98 -14.33
N ALA A 4 -41.80 -19.65 -15.62
CA ALA A 4 -40.65 -19.62 -16.49
C ALA A 4 -39.56 -18.73 -15.86
N LEU A 5 -38.45 -19.37 -15.48
CA LEU A 5 -37.19 -18.72 -15.16
C LEU A 5 -36.77 -17.88 -16.38
N VAL A 6 -36.87 -16.56 -16.24
CA VAL A 6 -36.24 -15.62 -17.17
C VAL A 6 -34.74 -15.91 -17.12
N PRO A 7 -34.09 -16.20 -18.26
CA PRO A 7 -32.66 -16.44 -18.26
C PRO A 7 -31.97 -15.14 -17.84
N ILE A 8 -31.21 -15.22 -16.75
CA ILE A 8 -30.28 -14.16 -16.35
C ILE A 8 -29.33 -14.01 -17.52
N VAL A 9 -29.41 -12.86 -18.17
CA VAL A 9 -28.51 -12.44 -19.24
C VAL A 9 -27.09 -12.59 -18.70
N GLU A 10 -26.33 -13.56 -19.24
CA GLU A 10 -24.88 -13.54 -19.16
C GLU A 10 -24.44 -12.21 -19.77
N VAL A 11 -24.16 -11.23 -18.92
CA VAL A 11 -23.44 -10.04 -19.33
C VAL A 11 -22.01 -10.52 -19.54
N ASP A 12 -21.74 -10.95 -20.76
CA ASP A 12 -20.39 -11.11 -21.28
C ASP A 12 -19.70 -9.75 -21.12
N MET A 13 -18.99 -9.57 -20.00
CA MET A 13 -17.99 -8.53 -19.89
C MET A 13 -16.80 -8.98 -20.72
N GLU A 14 -16.93 -8.89 -22.05
CA GLU A 14 -15.80 -8.74 -22.97
C GLU A 14 -15.15 -7.36 -22.73
N GLY A 15 -14.67 -7.12 -21.51
CA GLY A 15 -13.69 -6.09 -21.25
C GLY A 15 -12.44 -6.51 -22.02
N LYS A 16 -12.12 -5.79 -23.10
CA LYS A 16 -10.86 -5.96 -23.84
C LYS A 16 -9.72 -6.17 -22.84
N ARG A 17 -9.00 -7.29 -22.93
CA ARG A 17 -7.81 -7.62 -22.13
C ARG A 17 -6.61 -6.73 -22.54
N ASN A 18 -6.80 -5.41 -22.49
CA ASN A 18 -5.82 -4.40 -22.87
C ASN A 18 -5.29 -3.61 -21.67
N GLY A 19 -5.66 -3.98 -20.43
CA GLY A 19 -5.34 -3.20 -19.23
C GLY A 19 -3.95 -3.46 -18.62
N GLY A 20 -3.16 -4.36 -19.20
CA GLY A 20 -1.88 -4.80 -18.62
C GLY A 20 -2.06 -5.80 -17.48
N SER A 21 -1.00 -6.05 -16.72
CA SER A 21 -1.01 -6.92 -15.55
C SER A 21 -0.46 -6.18 -14.35
N LEU A 22 -1.00 -6.48 -13.17
CA LEU A 22 -0.48 -5.99 -11.89
C LEU A 22 -0.31 -7.17 -10.95
N CYS A 23 0.52 -7.05 -9.92
CA CYS A 23 0.74 -8.16 -8.98
C CYS A 23 0.09 -7.82 -7.64
N ILE A 24 -0.59 -8.78 -7.01
CA ILE A 24 -1.31 -8.63 -5.74
C ILE A 24 -0.94 -9.81 -4.85
N ASN A 25 -0.39 -9.53 -3.67
CA ASN A 25 0.17 -10.51 -2.75
C ASN A 25 1.13 -11.48 -3.48
N GLY A 26 1.98 -10.94 -4.36
CA GLY A 26 2.93 -11.72 -5.16
C GLY A 26 2.34 -12.44 -6.37
N ILE A 27 1.02 -12.42 -6.58
CA ILE A 27 0.36 -13.12 -7.69
C ILE A 27 0.01 -12.13 -8.79
N VAL A 28 0.45 -12.41 -10.03
CA VAL A 28 0.08 -11.63 -11.20
C VAL A 28 -1.42 -11.77 -11.49
N ARG A 29 -2.09 -10.63 -11.67
CA ARG A 29 -3.51 -10.48 -11.96
C ARG A 29 -3.67 -9.64 -13.22
N ASP A 30 -4.64 -10.04 -14.03
CA ASP A 30 -5.05 -9.25 -15.18
C ASP A 30 -5.72 -7.96 -14.71
N ALA A 31 -5.33 -6.85 -15.33
CA ALA A 31 -6.04 -5.60 -15.23
C ALA A 31 -6.92 -5.41 -16.47
N TYR A 32 -8.12 -4.89 -16.26
CA TYR A 32 -9.10 -4.63 -17.32
C TYR A 32 -9.54 -3.17 -17.29
N GLU A 33 -9.87 -2.65 -18.45
CA GLU A 33 -10.33 -1.28 -18.63
C GLU A 33 -11.80 -1.29 -19.04
N SER A 34 -12.62 -0.52 -18.33
CA SER A 34 -14.04 -0.36 -18.62
C SER A 34 -14.48 1.05 -18.30
N GLY A 35 -15.13 1.73 -19.25
CA GLY A 35 -15.59 3.11 -19.08
C GLY A 35 -14.48 4.11 -18.73
N GLY A 36 -13.26 3.91 -19.21
CA GLY A 36 -12.08 4.74 -18.89
C GLY A 36 -11.51 4.54 -17.48
N ARG A 37 -12.00 3.55 -16.74
CA ARG A 37 -11.51 3.16 -15.41
C ARG A 37 -10.77 1.84 -15.52
N ARG A 38 -9.79 1.65 -14.63
CA ARG A 38 -8.96 0.44 -14.56
C ARG A 38 -9.28 -0.35 -13.32
N PHE A 39 -9.31 -1.66 -13.49
CA PHE A 39 -9.70 -2.56 -12.43
C PHE A 39 -8.86 -3.83 -12.44
N PHE A 40 -8.75 -4.48 -11.29
CA PHE A 40 -8.36 -5.89 -11.18
C PHE A 40 -9.45 -6.65 -10.43
N SER A 41 -9.50 -7.98 -10.55
CA SER A 41 -10.51 -8.79 -9.86
C SER A 41 -9.88 -9.92 -9.06
N LEU A 42 -10.51 -10.24 -7.94
CA LEU A 42 -10.20 -11.37 -7.09
C LEU A 42 -11.46 -12.21 -6.90
N LEU A 43 -11.30 -13.53 -6.93
CA LEU A 43 -12.36 -14.47 -6.57
C LEU A 43 -12.14 -14.91 -5.13
N MET A 44 -13.14 -14.70 -4.28
CA MET A 44 -13.09 -14.94 -2.85
C MET A 44 -14.27 -15.79 -2.39
N GLU A 45 -14.10 -16.55 -1.32
CA GLU A 45 -15.21 -17.22 -0.64
C GLU A 45 -16.12 -16.18 0.03
N GLU A 46 -17.41 -16.47 0.10
CA GLU A 46 -18.39 -15.57 0.75
C GLU A 46 -18.01 -15.26 2.21
N SER A 47 -17.41 -16.21 2.91
CA SER A 47 -16.99 -16.06 4.31
C SER A 47 -15.84 -15.09 4.51
N GLN A 48 -15.02 -14.81 3.48
CA GLN A 48 -13.83 -13.97 3.62
C GLN A 48 -14.16 -12.49 3.83
N ILE A 49 -15.30 -12.02 3.31
CA ILE A 49 -15.76 -10.64 3.50
C ILE A 49 -17.17 -10.68 4.09
N PRO A 50 -17.33 -10.41 5.39
CA PRO A 50 -18.65 -10.32 6.01
C PRO A 50 -19.56 -9.30 5.31
N GLN A 51 -20.87 -9.56 5.30
CA GLN A 51 -21.84 -8.74 4.56
C GLN A 51 -21.79 -7.24 4.90
N TYR A 52 -21.52 -6.89 6.17
CA TYR A 52 -21.42 -5.48 6.57
C TYR A 52 -20.22 -4.79 5.91
N ARG A 53 -19.04 -5.44 5.82
CA ARG A 53 -17.85 -4.90 5.14
C ARG A 53 -18.08 -4.77 3.64
N ARG A 54 -18.80 -5.72 3.03
CA ARG A 54 -19.22 -5.62 1.62
C ARG A 54 -19.96 -4.29 1.38
N ARG A 55 -20.93 -3.96 2.24
CA ARG A 55 -21.67 -2.70 2.15
C ARG A 55 -20.78 -1.46 2.33
N VAL A 56 -19.81 -1.48 3.25
CA VAL A 56 -18.87 -0.35 3.43
C VAL A 56 -18.06 -0.14 2.15
N LEU A 57 -17.54 -1.22 1.55
CA LEU A 57 -16.71 -1.16 0.36
C LEU A 57 -17.51 -0.71 -0.89
N GLU A 58 -18.70 -1.28 -1.10
CA GLU A 58 -19.56 -0.96 -2.25
C GLU A 58 -20.09 0.49 -2.19
N ASN A 59 -20.45 0.97 -0.99
CA ASN A 59 -20.93 2.34 -0.78
C ASN A 59 -19.80 3.36 -0.57
N ARG A 60 -18.52 2.94 -0.66
CA ARG A 60 -17.34 3.80 -0.51
C ARG A 60 -17.33 4.60 0.80
N CYS A 61 -17.79 4.00 1.89
CA CYS A 61 -17.87 4.68 3.18
C CYS A 61 -16.47 4.99 3.75
N CYS A 62 -15.47 4.13 3.50
CA CYS A 62 -14.07 4.40 3.82
C CYS A 62 -13.32 4.87 2.57
N GLN A 63 -12.92 6.14 2.52
CA GLN A 63 -12.27 6.76 1.33
C GLN A 63 -10.83 6.29 1.13
N GLN A 64 -10.22 5.75 2.19
CA GLN A 64 -8.86 5.24 2.26
C GLN A 64 -8.75 3.82 1.68
N LEU A 65 -9.87 3.18 1.35
CA LEU A 65 -9.89 1.90 0.64
C LEU A 65 -10.21 2.13 -0.84
N LEU A 66 -9.67 1.27 -1.71
CA LEU A 66 -10.08 1.27 -3.11
C LEU A 66 -11.59 0.97 -3.22
N PRO A 67 -12.33 1.73 -4.05
CA PRO A 67 -13.70 1.39 -4.37
C PRO A 67 -13.79 -0.01 -4.98
N VAL A 68 -14.84 -0.75 -4.65
CA VAL A 68 -15.06 -2.08 -5.23
C VAL A 68 -16.46 -2.23 -5.82
N HIS A 69 -16.59 -3.15 -6.76
CA HIS A 69 -17.85 -3.73 -7.19
C HIS A 69 -17.83 -5.23 -6.89
N ILE A 70 -18.85 -5.76 -6.22
CA ILE A 70 -18.90 -7.17 -5.83
C ILE A 70 -20.02 -7.86 -6.61
N ILE A 71 -19.68 -8.95 -7.30
CA ILE A 71 -20.62 -9.78 -8.04
C ILE A 71 -20.58 -11.19 -7.46
N ARG A 72 -21.75 -11.81 -7.27
CA ARG A 72 -21.83 -13.22 -6.89
C ARG A 72 -21.74 -14.09 -8.14
N GLU A 73 -20.80 -15.02 -8.16
CA GLU A 73 -20.60 -15.96 -9.26
C GLU A 73 -20.38 -17.36 -8.68
N LYS A 74 -21.28 -18.31 -8.99
CA LYS A 74 -21.16 -19.74 -8.61
C LYS A 74 -20.87 -19.96 -7.11
N GLY A 75 -21.56 -19.21 -6.24
CA GLY A 75 -21.38 -19.32 -4.78
C GLY A 75 -20.13 -18.63 -4.22
N LYS A 76 -19.38 -17.89 -5.05
CA LYS A 76 -18.23 -17.08 -4.65
C LYS A 76 -18.48 -15.60 -4.92
N LEU A 77 -17.63 -14.76 -4.35
CA LEU A 77 -17.60 -13.33 -4.61
C LEU A 77 -16.48 -13.02 -5.60
N ARG A 78 -16.84 -12.46 -6.75
CA ARG A 78 -15.89 -11.77 -7.61
C ARG A 78 -15.86 -10.30 -7.20
N VAL A 79 -14.73 -9.86 -6.66
CA VAL A 79 -14.51 -8.49 -6.19
C VAL A 79 -13.67 -7.74 -7.22
N PHE A 80 -14.24 -6.69 -7.79
CA PHE A 80 -13.63 -5.83 -8.80
C PHE A 80 -13.12 -4.56 -8.10
N TYR A 81 -11.80 -4.40 -7.99
CA TYR A 81 -11.19 -3.23 -7.35
C TYR A 81 -10.92 -2.18 -8.40
N ASP A 82 -11.45 -0.98 -8.19
CA ASP A 82 -11.19 0.16 -9.06
C ASP A 82 -9.94 0.91 -8.61
N HIS A 83 -8.91 0.89 -9.45
CA HIS A 83 -7.67 1.61 -9.22
C HIS A 83 -7.44 2.70 -10.29
N GLY A 84 -8.53 3.19 -10.91
CA GLY A 84 -8.46 4.25 -11.92
C GLY A 84 -7.78 5.52 -11.36
N GLY A 85 -6.71 5.95 -12.00
CA GLY A 85 -5.90 7.10 -11.56
C GLY A 85 -4.93 6.80 -10.41
N PHE A 86 -4.79 5.54 -10.01
CA PHE A 86 -3.82 5.10 -9.01
C PHE A 86 -2.82 4.10 -9.59
N ILE A 87 -1.60 4.13 -9.06
CA ILE A 87 -0.49 3.24 -9.41
C ILE A 87 -0.06 2.49 -8.15
N GLN A 88 0.37 1.22 -8.27
CA GLN A 88 0.89 0.48 -7.11
C GLN A 88 2.15 1.16 -6.58
N LEU A 89 2.34 1.18 -5.26
CA LEU A 89 3.50 1.79 -4.62
C LEU A 89 4.82 1.25 -5.18
N LYS A 90 4.94 -0.05 -5.45
CA LYS A 90 6.15 -0.62 -6.10
C LYS A 90 6.49 0.00 -7.46
N ASP A 91 5.50 0.51 -8.19
CA ASP A 91 5.65 1.02 -9.56
C ASP A 91 5.80 2.55 -9.61
N ILE A 92 5.39 3.28 -8.57
CA ILE A 92 5.41 4.75 -8.54
C ILE A 92 6.82 5.34 -8.61
N TYR A 93 7.83 4.60 -8.13
CA TYR A 93 9.20 5.11 -8.01
C TYR A 93 9.82 5.51 -9.35
N LYS A 94 9.39 4.92 -10.46
CA LYS A 94 9.84 5.33 -11.81
C LYS A 94 9.42 6.77 -12.10
N GLU A 95 8.20 7.14 -11.71
CA GLU A 95 7.68 8.49 -11.92
C GLU A 95 8.32 9.49 -10.97
N TRP A 96 8.46 9.14 -9.68
CA TRP A 96 9.10 10.00 -8.69
C TRP A 96 10.55 10.32 -9.03
N ARG A 97 11.34 9.32 -9.45
CA ARG A 97 12.72 9.54 -9.90
C ARG A 97 12.78 10.46 -11.11
N ARG A 98 11.89 10.28 -12.09
CA ARG A 98 11.83 11.13 -13.30
C ARG A 98 11.49 12.59 -12.94
N SER A 99 10.68 12.79 -11.91
CA SER A 99 10.29 14.12 -11.42
C SER A 99 11.33 14.78 -10.50
N GLY A 100 12.43 14.10 -10.17
CA GLY A 100 13.51 14.66 -9.34
C GLY A 100 13.11 15.00 -7.90
N ILE A 101 12.05 14.38 -7.39
CA ILE A 101 11.55 14.67 -6.03
C ILE A 101 12.39 13.94 -4.97
N ASN A 102 12.46 14.50 -3.76
CA ASN A 102 13.10 13.82 -2.63
C ASN A 102 12.32 12.54 -2.27
N LEU A 103 12.97 11.38 -2.48
CA LEU A 103 12.36 10.08 -2.27
C LEU A 103 12.16 9.76 -0.79
N ALA A 104 13.09 10.17 0.09
CA ALA A 104 12.95 9.98 1.53
C ALA A 104 11.71 10.72 2.07
N SER A 105 11.52 11.99 1.70
CA SER A 105 10.35 12.79 2.08
C SER A 105 9.05 12.19 1.55
N LYS A 106 9.05 11.66 0.32
CA LYS A 106 7.87 11.01 -0.26
C LYS A 106 7.55 9.70 0.42
N ASN A 107 8.56 8.88 0.67
CA ASN A 107 8.40 7.61 1.35
C ASN A 107 7.84 7.79 2.77
N ILE A 108 8.38 8.69 3.60
CA ILE A 108 7.83 8.91 4.95
C ILE A 108 6.38 9.40 4.91
N THR A 109 6.05 10.30 3.97
CA THR A 109 4.67 10.79 3.80
C THR A 109 3.73 9.66 3.37
N THR A 110 4.20 8.77 2.51
CA THR A 110 3.45 7.58 2.10
C THR A 110 3.23 6.62 3.26
N VAL A 111 4.26 6.31 4.05
CA VAL A 111 4.12 5.41 5.22
C VAL A 111 3.13 6.00 6.23
N VAL A 112 3.23 7.29 6.54
CA VAL A 112 2.24 7.99 7.39
C VAL A 112 0.83 7.83 6.82
N SER A 113 0.65 8.08 5.52
CA SER A 113 -0.66 7.97 4.86
C SER A 113 -1.22 6.54 4.88
N VAL A 114 -0.35 5.52 4.78
CA VAL A 114 -0.74 4.11 4.93
C VAL A 114 -1.22 3.84 6.35
N VAL A 115 -0.50 4.29 7.38
CA VAL A 115 -0.92 4.10 8.78
C VAL A 115 -2.24 4.81 9.06
N SER A 116 -2.40 6.05 8.62
CA SER A 116 -3.68 6.77 8.74
C SER A 116 -4.81 6.07 7.97
N ALA A 117 -4.52 5.43 6.82
CA ALA A 117 -5.49 4.62 6.08
C ALA A 117 -5.92 3.36 6.85
N VAL A 118 -4.98 2.69 7.52
CA VAL A 118 -5.27 1.53 8.38
C VAL A 118 -6.16 1.95 9.57
N ILE A 119 -5.78 3.02 10.28
CA ILE A 119 -6.58 3.57 11.39
C ILE A 119 -7.99 3.96 10.90
N SER A 120 -8.08 4.56 9.71
CA SER A 120 -9.37 4.92 9.12
C SER A 120 -10.23 3.69 8.85
N ALA A 121 -9.65 2.62 8.29
CA ALA A 121 -10.35 1.37 8.03
C ALA A 121 -10.84 0.69 9.33
N GLU A 122 -10.05 0.78 10.42
CA GLU A 122 -10.43 0.26 11.73
C GLU A 122 -11.73 0.89 12.26
N ASN A 123 -11.93 2.20 12.04
CA ASN A 123 -13.17 2.90 12.39
C ASN A 123 -14.41 2.37 11.63
N TYR A 124 -14.22 1.64 10.53
CA TYR A 124 -15.28 0.95 9.77
C TYR A 124 -15.32 -0.56 10.04
N LEU A 125 -14.72 -1.02 11.15
CA LEU A 125 -14.67 -2.41 11.60
C LEU A 125 -13.85 -3.34 10.67
N PHE A 126 -12.87 -2.80 9.97
CA PHE A 126 -11.84 -3.59 9.29
C PHE A 126 -10.70 -3.80 10.27
N SER A 127 -10.51 -5.03 10.75
CA SER A 127 -9.41 -5.30 11.68
C SER A 127 -8.07 -5.02 11.00
N CYS A 128 -7.21 -4.24 11.66
CA CYS A 128 -5.86 -3.95 11.18
C CYS A 128 -5.07 -5.24 10.91
N GLU A 129 -5.32 -6.27 11.71
CA GLU A 129 -4.67 -7.59 11.61
C GLU A 129 -5.12 -8.42 10.40
N GLU A 130 -6.26 -8.08 9.80
CA GLU A 130 -6.77 -8.76 8.60
C GLU A 130 -6.38 -8.04 7.30
N LEU A 131 -5.87 -6.80 7.40
CA LEU A 131 -5.42 -6.04 6.24
C LEU A 131 -4.09 -6.58 5.72
N SER A 132 -4.02 -6.82 4.42
CA SER A 132 -2.75 -7.07 3.75
C SER A 132 -2.03 -5.74 3.47
N LEU A 133 -0.88 -5.52 4.13
CA LEU A 133 -0.03 -4.36 3.90
C LEU A 133 1.24 -4.77 3.18
N HIS A 134 1.24 -4.58 1.88
CA HIS A 134 2.37 -4.88 1.00
C HIS A 134 2.45 -3.79 -0.08
N MET A 135 3.63 -3.58 -0.68
CA MET A 135 3.81 -2.53 -1.70
C MET A 135 2.91 -2.70 -2.94
N ASP A 136 2.28 -3.86 -3.09
CA ASP A 136 1.36 -4.18 -4.17
C ASP A 136 -0.13 -4.09 -3.78
N THR A 137 -0.45 -3.96 -2.49
CA THR A 137 -1.81 -3.64 -2.02
C THR A 137 -1.98 -2.15 -1.70
N VAL A 138 -0.90 -1.37 -1.74
CA VAL A 138 -0.89 0.09 -1.57
C VAL A 138 -0.91 0.78 -2.93
N PHE A 139 -1.87 1.69 -3.12
CA PHE A 139 -2.10 2.43 -4.36
C PHE A 139 -1.96 3.92 -4.15
N ILE A 140 -1.30 4.61 -5.08
CA ILE A 140 -0.94 6.03 -4.98
C ILE A 140 -1.44 6.79 -6.20
N ARG A 141 -2.12 7.91 -5.98
CA ARG A 141 -2.42 8.88 -7.02
C ARG A 141 -1.15 9.69 -7.33
N PRO A 142 -0.56 9.63 -8.53
CA PRO A 142 0.72 10.28 -8.81
C PRO A 142 0.74 11.79 -8.60
N ASP A 143 -0.38 12.43 -8.92
CA ASP A 143 -0.58 13.87 -8.97
C ASP A 143 -0.77 14.49 -7.57
N THR A 144 -1.42 13.78 -6.64
CA THR A 144 -1.67 14.30 -5.28
C THR A 144 -0.87 13.60 -4.20
N GLY A 145 -0.37 12.39 -4.46
CA GLY A 145 0.17 11.49 -3.44
C GLY A 145 -0.90 10.82 -2.58
N GLU A 146 -2.19 10.93 -2.92
CA GLU A 146 -3.29 10.26 -2.21
C GLU A 146 -3.05 8.76 -2.17
N VAL A 147 -3.09 8.18 -0.96
CA VAL A 147 -2.92 6.75 -0.73
C VAL A 147 -4.28 6.08 -0.55
N ARG A 148 -4.46 4.92 -1.20
CA ARG A 148 -5.58 4.00 -0.96
C ARG A 148 -5.08 2.57 -0.83
N LEU A 149 -5.76 1.79 0.00
CA LEU A 149 -5.44 0.38 0.23
C LEU A 149 -6.45 -0.51 -0.50
N ALA A 150 -5.96 -1.57 -1.15
CA ALA A 150 -6.82 -2.67 -1.57
C ALA A 150 -7.13 -3.55 -0.36
N TYR A 151 -8.40 -3.60 0.07
CA TYR A 151 -8.80 -4.52 1.15
C TYR A 151 -8.78 -5.95 0.65
N ILE A 152 -7.78 -6.73 1.07
CA ILE A 152 -7.65 -8.15 0.77
C ILE A 152 -7.50 -8.87 2.11
N PRO A 153 -8.51 -9.62 2.57
CA PRO A 153 -8.47 -10.27 3.87
C PRO A 153 -7.39 -11.36 3.88
N GLU A 154 -6.43 -11.24 4.79
CA GLU A 154 -5.47 -12.31 5.08
C GLU A 154 -6.13 -13.37 5.96
N THR A 155 -6.06 -14.62 5.51
CA THR A 155 -6.72 -15.77 6.16
C THR A 155 -5.74 -16.70 6.88
N GLN A 156 -4.43 -16.46 6.78
CA GLN A 156 -3.38 -17.28 7.38
C GLN A 156 -2.30 -16.37 7.98
N ASP A 157 -1.72 -16.79 9.10
CA ASP A 157 -0.62 -16.12 9.83
C ASP A 157 -0.81 -14.62 9.96
N HIS A 158 -1.72 -14.22 10.88
CA HIS A 158 -1.93 -12.82 11.25
C HIS A 158 -0.66 -12.27 11.91
N LEU A 159 0.25 -11.75 11.08
CA LEU A 159 1.30 -10.84 11.52
C LEU A 159 0.65 -9.65 12.20
N SER A 160 1.26 -9.16 13.27
CA SER A 160 0.78 -7.96 13.94
C SER A 160 0.77 -6.78 12.95
N VAL A 161 -0.13 -5.81 13.14
CA VAL A 161 -0.11 -4.58 12.33
C VAL A 161 1.26 -3.89 12.38
N THR A 162 1.96 -3.98 13.51
CA THR A 162 3.33 -3.50 13.71
C THR A 162 4.30 -4.19 12.76
N ASP A 163 4.30 -5.52 12.72
CA ASP A 163 5.15 -6.31 11.82
C ASP A 163 4.85 -6.01 10.35
N LYS A 164 3.56 -5.81 10.02
CA LYS A 164 3.11 -5.46 8.67
C LYS A 164 3.62 -4.08 8.24
N ILE A 165 3.55 -3.07 9.10
CA ILE A 165 4.09 -1.73 8.82
C ILE A 165 5.62 -1.79 8.69
N ALA A 166 6.30 -2.50 9.59
CA ALA A 166 7.75 -2.67 9.52
C ALA A 166 8.18 -3.39 8.23
N SER A 167 7.48 -4.46 7.86
CA SER A 167 7.71 -5.19 6.61
C SER A 167 7.51 -4.28 5.38
N LEU A 168 6.46 -3.44 5.37
CA LEU A 168 6.25 -2.48 4.29
C LEU A 168 7.42 -1.50 4.16
N ILE A 169 7.91 -0.93 5.27
CA ILE A 169 9.08 -0.05 5.27
C ILE A 169 10.31 -0.80 4.72
N LYS A 170 10.53 -2.05 5.13
CA LYS A 170 11.65 -2.86 4.64
C LYS A 170 11.57 -3.12 3.14
N GLN A 171 10.38 -3.43 2.62
CA GLN A 171 10.15 -3.56 1.17
C GLN A 171 10.45 -2.24 0.43
N MET A 172 10.00 -1.09 0.99
CA MET A 172 10.27 0.22 0.39
C MET A 172 11.76 0.54 0.33
N ILE A 173 12.55 0.18 1.36
CA ILE A 173 14.02 0.33 1.35
C ILE A 173 14.63 -0.44 0.19
N GLN A 174 14.23 -1.70 0.00
CA GLN A 174 14.76 -2.58 -1.05
C GLN A 174 14.46 -2.06 -2.46
N VAL A 175 13.28 -1.46 -2.68
CA VAL A 175 12.82 -1.01 -4.01
C VAL A 175 13.25 0.42 -4.35
N THR A 176 13.33 1.32 -3.35
CA THR A 176 13.63 2.74 -3.58
C THR A 176 15.08 2.95 -4.02
N CYS A 177 16.03 2.16 -3.51
CA CYS A 177 17.47 2.31 -3.74
C CYS A 177 17.98 3.75 -3.50
N ASP A 178 17.42 4.42 -2.49
CA ASP A 178 17.79 5.78 -2.09
C ASP A 178 18.57 5.73 -0.77
N GLU A 179 19.74 6.35 -0.74
CA GLU A 179 20.66 6.30 0.41
C GLU A 179 20.03 6.96 1.65
N GLN A 180 19.37 8.12 1.46
CA GLN A 180 18.72 8.85 2.54
C GLN A 180 17.55 8.04 3.13
N TRP A 181 16.68 7.50 2.28
CA TRP A 181 15.58 6.64 2.70
C TRP A 181 16.07 5.35 3.36
N THR A 182 17.18 4.77 2.91
CA THR A 182 17.75 3.57 3.54
C THR A 182 18.06 3.84 5.01
N VAL A 183 18.77 4.94 5.31
CA VAL A 183 19.14 5.29 6.68
C VAL A 183 17.90 5.53 7.55
N TYR A 184 16.98 6.40 7.11
CA TYR A 184 15.79 6.70 7.89
C TYR A 184 14.83 5.51 8.00
N GLY A 185 14.69 4.75 6.93
CA GLY A 185 13.83 3.58 6.87
C GLY A 185 14.31 2.49 7.82
N GLU A 186 15.62 2.23 7.88
CA GLU A 186 16.19 1.25 8.82
C GLU A 186 16.01 1.70 10.28
N GLU A 187 16.25 2.98 10.58
CA GLU A 187 16.00 3.52 11.92
C GLU A 187 14.53 3.37 12.34
N MET A 188 13.59 3.66 11.44
CA MET A 188 12.16 3.50 11.73
C MET A 188 11.75 2.04 11.87
N TYR A 189 12.28 1.16 11.01
CA TYR A 189 12.04 -0.28 11.08
C TYR A 189 12.47 -0.83 12.46
N ASP A 190 13.69 -0.54 12.89
CA ASP A 190 14.20 -1.01 14.17
C ASP A 190 13.39 -0.44 15.35
N LYS A 191 13.06 0.86 15.30
CA LYS A 191 12.24 1.49 16.34
C LYS A 191 10.86 0.87 16.45
N ILE A 192 10.15 0.70 15.34
CA ILE A 192 8.81 0.10 15.31
C ILE A 192 8.81 -1.31 15.88
N LEU A 193 9.83 -2.13 15.59
CA LEU A 193 9.92 -3.48 16.14
C LEU A 193 10.35 -3.50 17.62
N SER A 194 11.16 -2.55 18.05
CA SER A 194 11.58 -2.44 19.45
C SER A 194 10.50 -1.88 20.38
N CYS A 195 9.59 -1.08 19.83
CA CYS A 195 8.51 -0.44 20.55
C CYS A 195 7.23 -1.28 20.41
N ASN A 196 6.71 -1.78 21.53
CA ASN A 196 5.38 -2.42 21.55
C ASN A 196 4.26 -1.37 21.58
N ASP A 197 4.32 -0.41 20.65
CA ASP A 197 3.39 0.71 20.58
C ASP A 197 2.11 0.30 19.83
N SER A 198 0.99 0.89 20.25
CA SER A 198 -0.25 0.86 19.46
C SER A 198 -0.06 1.50 18.08
N ILE A 199 -0.95 1.21 17.14
CA ILE A 199 -0.92 1.84 15.81
C ILE A 199 -0.90 3.38 15.86
N SER A 200 -1.61 3.99 16.81
CA SER A 200 -1.58 5.45 17.02
C SER A 200 -0.24 5.95 17.55
N GLY A 201 0.47 5.12 18.33
CA GLY A 201 1.84 5.40 18.76
C GLY A 201 2.82 5.37 17.59
N ILE A 202 2.67 4.36 16.71
CA ILE A 202 3.44 4.25 15.46
C ILE A 202 3.18 5.47 14.55
N GLU A 203 1.91 5.89 14.38
CA GLU A 203 1.57 7.09 13.60
C GLU A 203 2.29 8.33 14.14
N LYS A 204 2.27 8.53 15.46
CA LYS A 204 2.96 9.66 16.10
C LYS A 204 4.47 9.63 15.84
N LEU A 205 5.11 8.47 15.99
CA LEU A 205 6.54 8.28 15.72
C LEU A 205 6.87 8.64 14.25
N LEU A 206 6.07 8.16 13.31
CA LEU A 206 6.26 8.43 11.89
C LEU A 206 6.04 9.91 11.54
N LEU A 207 5.08 10.59 12.17
CA LEU A 207 4.86 12.02 11.99
C LEU A 207 6.00 12.87 12.55
N GLU A 208 6.61 12.47 13.66
CA GLU A 208 7.81 13.11 14.21
C GLU A 208 9.00 12.92 13.26
N LYS A 209 9.20 11.70 12.78
CA LYS A 209 10.24 11.40 11.78
C LYS A 209 10.01 12.12 10.45
N GLY A 210 8.77 12.23 9.99
CA GLY A 210 8.43 12.99 8.79
C GLY A 210 8.79 14.48 8.93
N ARG A 211 8.58 15.06 10.11
CA ARG A 211 8.99 16.45 10.39
C ARG A 211 10.50 16.62 10.39
N GLU A 212 11.25 15.64 10.87
CA GLU A 212 12.71 15.62 10.81
C GLU A 212 13.20 15.55 9.35
N ILE A 213 12.76 14.54 8.60
CA ILE A 213 13.20 14.29 7.21
C ILE A 213 12.86 15.47 6.29
N CYS A 214 11.70 16.09 6.46
CA CYS A 214 11.28 17.22 5.63
C CYS A 214 11.94 18.56 6.03
N ARG A 215 12.63 18.64 7.18
CA ARG A 215 13.33 19.85 7.64
C ARG A 215 14.83 19.80 7.36
N ILE A 216 15.42 18.62 7.31
CA ILE A 216 16.86 18.45 7.11
C ILE A 216 17.17 18.52 5.61
N GLU A 217 17.93 19.54 5.21
CA GLU A 217 18.69 19.47 3.96
C GLU A 217 19.82 18.46 4.17
N TRP A 218 19.72 17.32 3.50
CA TRP A 218 20.74 16.28 3.58
C TRP A 218 22.04 16.82 2.98
N PRO A 219 23.20 16.67 3.65
CA PRO A 219 24.47 17.15 3.11
C PRO A 219 24.74 16.52 1.74
N GLU A 220 25.29 17.30 0.80
CA GLU A 220 25.57 16.82 -0.55
C GLU A 220 26.48 15.59 -0.52
N LYS A 221 26.33 14.69 -1.51
CA LYS A 221 27.11 13.43 -1.63
C LYS A 221 28.63 13.61 -1.54
N SER A 222 29.14 14.80 -1.82
CA SER A 222 30.54 15.21 -1.68
C SER A 222 31.02 15.21 -0.22
N GLU A 223 30.18 15.59 0.73
CA GLU A 223 30.54 15.72 2.15
C GLU A 223 30.56 14.36 2.87
N MET A 224 29.73 13.41 2.44
CA MET A 224 29.69 12.06 3.00
C MET A 224 30.93 11.20 2.68
N ARG A 225 31.68 11.52 1.61
CA ARG A 225 32.93 10.80 1.27
C ARG A 225 34.15 11.30 2.03
N CYS A 226 34.04 12.43 2.75
CA CYS A 226 35.17 13.01 3.46
C CYS A 226 35.33 12.46 4.90
N GLY A 227 34.31 11.77 5.42
CA GLY A 227 34.27 11.28 6.81
C GLY A 227 34.83 9.88 7.07
N THR A 228 35.19 9.10 6.06
CA THR A 228 35.58 7.68 6.21
C THR A 228 37.07 7.39 5.99
N ASN A 229 37.93 8.41 5.97
CA ASN A 229 39.40 8.24 5.86
C ASN A 229 40.17 8.76 7.09
N ASN A 230 39.66 8.55 8.31
CA ASN A 230 40.50 8.63 9.50
C ASN A 230 40.73 7.23 10.06
N LYS A 231 41.82 6.59 9.62
CA LYS A 231 42.41 5.45 10.32
C LYS A 231 43.01 5.93 11.64
N PRO A 232 42.90 5.16 12.74
CA PRO A 232 43.57 5.47 13.99
C PRO A 232 45.04 5.05 13.88
N GLY A 233 45.94 6.01 14.13
CA GLY A 233 47.37 5.74 14.28
C GLY A 233 48.22 6.55 13.32
N ASP A 234 48.64 7.72 13.78
CA ASP A 234 49.97 8.26 13.52
C ASP A 234 50.27 9.27 14.65
N CYS A 235 51.04 8.81 15.64
CA CYS A 235 51.77 9.70 16.55
C CYS A 235 52.94 10.31 15.77
N PRO A 236 53.28 11.59 15.98
CA PRO A 236 54.64 12.05 15.75
C PRO A 236 55.33 12.46 17.05
N ALA A 237 56.51 11.85 17.23
CA ALA A 237 57.71 12.18 17.99
C ALA A 237 57.63 13.15 19.19
#